data_AF-A0A7V2ZZU4-F1
#
_entry.id   AF-A0A7V2ZZU4-F1
#
_cell.length_a   1.000
_cell.length_b   1.000
_cell.length_c   1.000
_cell.angle_alpha   90.00
_cell.angle_beta   90.00
_cell.angle_gamma   90.00
#
_symmetry.space_group_name_H-M   'P 1'
#
loop_
_entity.id
_entity.type
_entity.pdbx_description
1 polymer ?
#
loop_
_entity_poly.entity_id
_entity_poly.type
_entity_poly.pdbx_seq_one_letter_code
_entity_poly.pdbx_strand_id
1 'polypeptide(L)'
;MAPFDVLLCEPGESIEEASTIVQPDLLVLCDSSKLTDVGVVGGPDFIIEIQSPSTAFRDQVEKKVLYEKHGVKEYWIVNPETLEVFIYRLKNDRYGLPEPADLRNTTPVSLVPGLELQVKEEI
;
A
#
# COMPACT_ATOMS: atom_id res chain seq x y z
N MET A 1 -10.63 -10.44 12.65
CA MET A 1 -10.01 -10.85 11.38
C MET A 1 -8.52 -10.78 11.58
N ALA A 2 -7.78 -11.83 11.22
CA ALA A 2 -6.35 -11.69 11.06
C ALA A 2 -6.10 -10.81 9.81
N PRO A 3 -5.04 -9.99 9.80
CA PRO A 3 -4.65 -9.23 8.62
C PRO A 3 -4.46 -10.14 7.39
N PHE A 4 -4.60 -9.56 6.20
CA PHE A 4 -4.53 -10.28 4.93
C PHE A 4 -3.08 -10.31 4.41
N ASP A 5 -2.54 -11.49 4.13
CA ASP A 5 -1.15 -11.65 3.73
C ASP A 5 -0.91 -11.25 2.27
N VAL A 6 0.19 -10.54 2.05
CA VAL A 6 0.74 -10.22 0.73
C VAL A 6 2.12 -10.85 0.62
N LEU A 7 2.23 -11.84 -0.27
CA LEU A 7 3.43 -12.63 -0.52
C LEU A 7 4.20 -12.00 -1.67
N LEU A 8 5.34 -11.37 -1.33
CA LEU A 8 6.18 -10.65 -2.27
C LEU A 8 7.40 -11.51 -2.63
N CYS A 9 7.18 -12.42 -3.59
CA CYS A 9 8.15 -13.42 -3.99
C CYS A 9 9.28 -12.81 -4.84
N GLU A 10 10.51 -13.21 -4.56
CA GLU A 10 11.68 -12.87 -5.38
C GLU A 10 11.68 -13.68 -6.69
N PRO A 11 12.40 -13.22 -7.74
CA PRO A 11 12.53 -13.99 -8.97
C PRO A 11 13.07 -15.40 -8.73
N GLY A 12 12.28 -16.41 -9.07
CA GLY A 12 12.62 -17.83 -8.91
C GLY A 12 12.18 -18.46 -7.59
N GLU A 13 11.56 -17.69 -6.70
CA GLU A 13 10.96 -18.17 -5.45
C GLU A 13 9.55 -18.73 -5.70
N SER A 14 9.21 -19.85 -5.04
CA SER A 14 7.85 -20.39 -5.03
C SER A 14 6.98 -19.68 -3.97
N ILE A 15 5.66 -19.82 -4.07
CA ILE A 15 4.73 -19.22 -3.11
C ILE A 15 4.95 -19.80 -1.70
N GLU A 16 5.25 -21.10 -1.62
CA GLU A 16 5.50 -21.81 -0.37
C GLU A 16 6.82 -21.40 0.30
N GLU A 17 7.76 -20.88 -0.48
CA GLU A 17 9.08 -20.44 -0.02
C GLU A 17 9.16 -18.92 0.20
N ALA A 18 8.06 -18.19 -0.01
CA ALA A 18 8.01 -16.73 0.05
C ALA A 18 8.70 -16.18 1.31
N SER A 19 9.88 -15.61 1.11
CA SER A 19 10.72 -15.05 2.18
C SER A 19 10.22 -13.70 2.68
N THR A 20 9.38 -13.03 1.89
CA THR A 20 8.80 -11.73 2.25
C THR A 20 7.28 -11.79 2.25
N ILE A 21 6.71 -11.72 3.45
CA ILE A 21 5.27 -11.62 3.68
C ILE A 21 5.01 -10.33 4.45
N VAL A 22 4.07 -9.54 3.94
CA VAL A 22 3.64 -8.29 4.58
C VAL A 22 2.14 -8.25 4.75
N GLN A 23 1.71 -7.43 5.70
CA GLN A 23 0.31 -7.29 6.09
C GLN A 23 -0.03 -5.80 6.08
N PRO A 24 -0.43 -5.25 4.92
CA PRO A 24 -0.84 -3.85 4.83
C PRO A 24 -2.18 -3.63 5.54
N ASP A 25 -2.43 -2.40 6.00
CA ASP A 25 -3.71 -2.06 6.63
C ASP A 25 -4.87 -2.08 5.64
N LEU A 26 -4.66 -1.53 4.44
CA LEU A 26 -5.60 -1.64 3.33
C LEU A 26 -4.89 -1.89 2.01
N LEU A 27 -5.55 -2.62 1.13
CA LEU A 27 -5.10 -2.84 -0.24
C LEU A 27 -6.26 -2.84 -1.22
N VAL A 28 -5.97 -2.57 -2.49
CA VAL A 28 -6.86 -2.78 -3.63
C VAL A 28 -6.16 -3.65 -4.65
N LEU A 29 -6.91 -4.62 -5.17
CA LEU A 29 -6.52 -5.48 -6.27
C LEU A 29 -7.48 -5.25 -7.44
N CYS A 30 -6.92 -4.94 -8.60
CA CYS A 30 -7.68 -4.87 -9.84
C CYS A 30 -7.64 -6.20 -10.61
N ASP A 31 -6.59 -6.99 -10.41
CA ASP A 31 -6.45 -8.34 -10.97
C ASP A 31 -6.71 -9.39 -9.90
N SER A 32 -7.90 -10.00 -9.94
CA SER A 32 -8.31 -11.03 -9.00
C SER A 32 -7.54 -12.34 -9.13
N SER A 33 -6.78 -12.55 -10.22
CA SER A 33 -5.97 -13.76 -10.38
C SER A 33 -4.79 -13.83 -9.40
N LYS A 34 -4.40 -12.68 -8.82
CA LYS A 34 -3.39 -12.60 -7.75
C LYS A 34 -3.92 -13.04 -6.38
N LEU A 35 -5.24 -13.16 -6.23
CA LEU A 35 -5.86 -13.59 -4.99
C LEU A 35 -5.87 -15.12 -4.93
N THR A 36 -5.31 -15.67 -3.86
CA THR A 36 -5.19 -17.12 -3.64
C THR A 36 -5.71 -17.50 -2.26
N ASP A 37 -5.81 -18.79 -1.98
CA ASP A 37 -6.24 -19.29 -0.67
C ASP A 37 -5.25 -18.95 0.46
N VAL A 38 -4.00 -18.59 0.12
CA VAL A 38 -2.95 -18.22 1.09
C VAL A 38 -2.72 -16.72 1.20
N GLY A 39 -3.39 -15.91 0.37
CA GLY A 39 -3.24 -14.45 0.36
C GLY A 39 -3.08 -13.88 -1.05
N VAL A 40 -2.53 -12.67 -1.12
CA VAL A 40 -2.21 -11.99 -2.38
C VAL A 40 -0.81 -12.35 -2.82
N VAL A 41 -0.63 -12.81 -4.05
CA VAL A 41 0.69 -13.09 -4.63
C VAL A 41 1.13 -11.93 -5.51
N GLY A 42 2.32 -11.39 -5.21
CA GLY A 42 2.89 -10.22 -5.87
C GLY A 42 2.32 -8.89 -5.36
N GLY A 43 2.77 -7.78 -5.95
CA GLY A 43 2.34 -6.44 -5.55
C GLY A 43 0.85 -6.17 -5.86
N PRO A 44 0.06 -5.74 -4.86
CA PRO A 44 -1.26 -5.14 -5.08
C PRO A 44 -1.18 -3.88 -5.93
N ASP A 45 -2.33 -3.45 -6.46
CA ASP A 45 -2.42 -2.27 -7.30
C ASP A 45 -2.29 -0.98 -6.47
N PHE A 46 -2.93 -0.94 -5.30
CA PHE A 46 -2.87 0.19 -4.36
C PHE A 46 -2.78 -0.32 -2.92
N ILE A 47 -1.93 0.30 -2.10
CA ILE A 47 -1.75 0.01 -0.67
C ILE A 47 -1.88 1.29 0.16
N ILE A 48 -2.49 1.17 1.34
CA ILE A 48 -2.47 2.18 2.40
C ILE A 48 -1.86 1.57 3.66
N GLU A 49 -0.92 2.30 4.26
CA GLU A 49 -0.39 2.05 5.60
C GLU A 49 -0.79 3.22 6.51
N ILE A 50 -1.39 2.90 7.65
CA ILE A 50 -1.76 3.86 8.68
C ILE A 50 -0.64 3.86 9.71
N GLN A 51 0.10 4.96 9.77
CA GLN A 51 1.26 5.05 10.64
C GLN A 51 0.87 4.90 12.10
N SER A 52 1.69 4.13 12.81
CA SER A 52 1.76 4.15 14.26
C SER A 52 3.16 4.57 14.70
N PRO A 53 3.35 5.04 15.94
CA PRO A 53 4.68 5.37 16.46
C PRO A 53 5.69 4.22 16.33
N SER A 54 5.23 2.97 16.35
CA SER A 54 6.08 1.77 16.23
C SER A 54 6.36 1.34 14.78
N THR A 55 5.56 1.75 13.80
CA THR A 55 5.70 1.32 12.38
C THR A 55 6.26 2.40 11.46
N ALA A 56 6.27 3.67 11.90
CA ALA A 56 6.64 4.82 11.07
C ALA A 56 7.94 4.64 10.26
N PHE A 57 9.00 4.12 10.88
CA PHE A 57 10.27 3.86 10.18
C PHE A 57 10.13 2.78 9.09
N ARG A 58 9.47 1.67 9.41
CA ARG A 58 9.28 0.55 8.48
C ARG A 58 8.46 0.97 7.27
N ASP A 59 7.36 1.70 7.50
CA ASP A 59 6.46 2.11 6.42
C ASP A 59 7.12 3.12 5.47
N GLN A 60 7.92 4.05 6.01
CA GLN A 60 8.60 5.09 5.23
C GLN A 60 9.85 4.59 4.49
N VAL A 61 10.51 3.55 4.99
CA VAL A 61 11.80 3.08 4.46
C VAL A 61 11.69 1.68 3.87
N GLU A 62 11.46 0.67 4.71
CA GLU A 62 11.53 -0.74 4.31
C GLU A 62 10.40 -1.14 3.35
N LYS A 63 9.15 -0.93 3.77
CA LYS A 63 7.97 -1.28 2.97
C LYS A 63 7.89 -0.46 1.68
N LYS A 64 8.27 0.82 1.72
CA LYS A 64 8.34 1.65 0.52
C LYS A 64 9.24 1.05 -0.56
N VAL A 65 10.45 0.61 -0.19
CA VAL A 65 11.39 -0.03 -1.12
C VAL A 65 10.83 -1.35 -1.63
N LEU A 66 10.23 -2.12 -0.74
CA LEU A 66 9.64 -3.41 -1.06
C LEU A 66 8.45 -3.29 -2.04
N TYR A 67 7.53 -2.36 -1.79
CA TYR A 67 6.39 -2.09 -2.65
C TYR A 67 6.79 -1.50 -4.00
N GLU A 68 7.79 -0.61 -4.04
CA GLU A 68 8.37 -0.10 -5.30
C GLU A 68 8.88 -1.27 -6.15
N LYS A 69 9.70 -2.14 -5.54
CA LYS A 69 10.30 -3.29 -6.22
C LYS A 69 9.26 -4.27 -6.77
N HIS A 70 8.15 -4.46 -6.05
CA HIS A 70 7.09 -5.40 -6.44
C HIS A 70 5.97 -4.75 -7.26
N GLY A 71 6.16 -3.53 -7.74
CA GLY A 71 5.28 -2.91 -8.74
C GLY A 71 3.95 -2.40 -8.20
N VAL A 72 3.87 -2.11 -6.89
CA VAL A 72 2.70 -1.43 -6.33
C VAL A 72 2.57 -0.06 -6.98
N LYS A 73 1.43 0.22 -7.61
CA LYS A 73 1.29 1.39 -8.50
C LYS A 73 1.07 2.67 -7.72
N GLU A 74 0.34 2.58 -6.62
CA GLU A 74 0.06 3.69 -5.72
C GLU A 74 0.23 3.22 -4.27
N TYR A 75 0.98 3.97 -3.46
CA TYR A 75 1.28 3.62 -2.07
C TYR A 75 1.11 4.84 -1.19
N TRP A 76 0.17 4.78 -0.25
CA TRP A 76 -0.17 5.87 0.65
C TRP A 76 0.30 5.57 2.06
N ILE A 77 0.97 6.54 2.68
CA ILE A 77 1.31 6.51 4.09
C ILE A 77 0.47 7.59 4.78
N VAL A 78 -0.42 7.17 5.67
CA VAL A 78 -1.37 8.05 6.36
C VAL A 78 -0.91 8.27 7.79
N ASN A 79 -0.75 9.52 8.21
CA ASN A 79 -0.61 9.84 9.62
C ASN A 79 -2.01 10.06 10.23
N PRO A 80 -2.51 9.19 11.12
CA PRO A 80 -3.85 9.31 11.67
C PRO A 80 -4.01 10.49 12.64
N GLU A 81 -2.92 11.01 13.23
CA GLU A 81 -2.97 12.15 14.16
C GLU A 81 -3.06 13.48 13.41
N THR A 82 -2.33 13.62 12.30
CA THR A 82 -2.30 14.88 11.52
C THR A 82 -3.23 14.87 10.32
N LEU A 83 -3.72 13.70 9.92
CA LEU A 83 -4.49 13.44 8.68
C LEU A 83 -3.71 13.76 7.40
N GLU A 84 -2.40 13.92 7.50
CA GLU A 84 -1.50 14.08 6.36
C GLU A 84 -1.26 12.73 5.68
N VAL A 85 -1.15 12.76 4.36
CA VAL A 85 -0.85 11.59 3.54
C VAL A 85 0.35 11.86 2.67
N PHE A 86 1.28 10.92 2.62
CA PHE A 86 2.31 10.88 1.60
C PHE A 86 1.94 9.86 0.52
N ILE A 87 1.71 10.35 -0.70
CA ILE A 87 1.28 9.54 -1.84
C ILE A 87 2.47 9.28 -2.76
N TYR A 88 2.89 8.02 -2.83
CA TYR A 88 3.87 7.54 -3.80
C TYR A 88 3.16 6.93 -5.00
N ARG A 89 3.62 7.28 -6.21
CA ARG A 89 3.12 6.71 -7.46
C ARG A 89 4.26 6.14 -8.27
N LEU A 90 4.09 4.90 -8.74
CA LEU A 90 5.08 4.20 -9.54
C LEU A 90 5.08 4.78 -10.96
N LYS A 91 6.24 5.24 -11.41
CA LYS A 91 6.47 5.68 -12.78
C LYS A 91 7.80 5.13 -13.26
N ASN A 92 7.79 4.39 -14.36
CA ASN A 92 8.99 3.72 -14.89
C ASN A 92 9.69 2.89 -13.80
N ASP A 93 8.92 2.05 -13.11
CA ASP A 93 9.37 1.13 -12.06
C ASP A 93 10.03 1.78 -10.83
N ARG A 94 9.80 3.09 -10.61
CA ARG A 94 10.32 3.84 -9.46
C ARG A 94 9.29 4.78 -8.87
N TYR A 95 9.32 4.95 -7.56
CA TYR A 95 8.66 6.04 -6.86
C TYR A 95 9.51 7.31 -6.94
N GLY A 96 8.85 8.43 -7.24
CA GLY A 96 9.43 9.76 -7.09
C GLY A 96 9.32 10.29 -5.66
N LEU A 97 9.44 11.62 -5.52
CA LEU A 97 9.03 12.29 -4.27
C LEU A 97 7.53 12.07 -4.03
N PRO A 98 7.11 11.91 -2.76
CA PRO A 98 5.70 11.78 -2.46
C PRO A 98 4.96 13.09 -2.74
N GLU A 99 3.72 12.97 -3.18
CA GLU A 99 2.78 14.08 -3.18
C GLU A 99 2.11 14.17 -1.80
N PRO A 100 2.17 15.30 -1.10
CA PRO A 100 1.45 15.47 0.15
C PRO A 100 -0.04 15.72 -0.13
N ALA A 101 -0.90 15.07 0.64
CA ALA A 101 -2.33 15.33 0.66
C ALA A 101 -2.84 15.39 2.11
N ASP A 102 -4.11 15.77 2.25
CA ASP A 102 -4.76 16.00 3.54
C ASP A 102 -6.15 15.37 3.51
N LEU A 103 -6.38 14.34 4.31
CA LEU A 103 -7.65 13.58 4.33
C LEU A 103 -8.82 14.35 4.93
N ARG A 104 -8.61 15.56 5.46
CA ARG A 104 -9.74 16.48 5.74
C ARG A 104 -10.44 16.90 4.44
N ASN A 105 -9.72 16.88 3.33
CA ASN A 105 -10.24 17.12 1.99
C ASN A 105 -10.44 15.80 1.24
N THR A 106 -11.32 15.82 0.26
CA THR A 106 -11.50 14.71 -0.67
C THR A 106 -10.24 14.50 -1.50
N THR A 107 -9.62 13.33 -1.36
CA THR A 107 -8.37 12.96 -2.03
C THR A 107 -8.63 11.81 -2.99
N PRO A 108 -8.47 12.00 -4.32
CA PRO A 108 -8.75 10.96 -5.30
C PRO A 108 -7.65 9.90 -5.35
N VAL A 109 -8.06 8.64 -5.49
CA VAL A 109 -7.15 7.52 -5.79
C VAL A 109 -6.91 7.52 -7.30
N SER A 110 -5.68 7.78 -7.71
CA SER A 110 -5.37 8.02 -9.14
C SER A 110 -5.56 6.76 -10.00
N LEU A 111 -5.41 5.59 -9.37
CA LEU A 111 -5.51 4.29 -10.02
C LEU A 111 -6.95 3.82 -10.28
N VAL A 112 -7.91 4.25 -9.47
CA VAL A 112 -9.30 3.77 -9.50
C VAL A 112 -10.24 4.95 -9.76
N PRO A 113 -10.68 5.16 -11.02
CA PRO A 113 -11.53 6.28 -11.37
C PRO A 113 -12.81 6.33 -10.51
N GLY A 114 -13.05 7.48 -9.88
CA GLY A 114 -14.21 7.71 -9.01
C GLY A 114 -14.06 7.21 -7.58
N LEU A 115 -12.93 6.59 -7.22
CA LEU A 115 -12.60 6.31 -5.82
C LEU A 115 -11.90 7.51 -5.19
N GLU A 116 -12.45 8.00 -4.09
CA GLU A 116 -11.93 9.14 -3.34
C GLU A 116 -11.98 8.83 -1.84
N LEU A 117 -10.97 9.31 -1.11
CA LEU A 117 -10.86 9.11 0.33
C LEU A 117 -10.93 10.46 1.05
N GLN A 118 -11.70 10.48 2.14
CA GLN A 118 -11.82 11.61 3.05
C GLN A 118 -12.17 11.06 4.44
N VAL A 119 -11.51 11.59 5.47
CA VAL A 119 -11.91 11.34 6.86
C VAL A 119 -13.09 12.25 7.18
N LYS A 120 -14.16 11.65 7.69
CA LYS A 120 -15.31 12.38 8.24
C LYS A 120 -15.18 12.40 9.74
N GLU A 121 -15.40 13.55 10.35
CA GLU A 121 -15.61 13.63 11.79
C GLU A 121 -16.92 12.90 12.12
N GLU A 122 -16.89 12.04 13.14
CA GLU A 122 -18.12 11.50 13.71
C GLU A 122 -18.86 12.64 14.42
N ILE A 123 -20.12 12.86 14.01
CA ILE A 123 -21.06 13.84 14.59
C ILE A 123 -21.76 13.21 15.80
#